data_AF-A0A9P8FK67-F1
#
_entry.id   AF-A0A9P8FK67-F1
#
_cell.length_a   1.000
_cell.length_b   1.000
_cell.length_c   1.000
_cell.angle_alpha   90.00
_cell.angle_beta   90.00
_cell.angle_gamma   90.00
#
_symmetry.space_group_name_H-M   'P 1'
#
loop_
_entity.id
_entity.type
_entity.pdbx_description
1 polymer ?
#
loop_
_entity_poly.entity_id
_entity_poly.type
_entity_poly.pdbx_seq_one_letter_code
_entity_poly.pdbx_strand_id
1 'polypeptide(L)'
;YQYPNAYYFARVKVKGQPHHAKAGNLIGGTDFVTKLPGGPGEYIAALDADMIPEKEWLRALLPHCIRDPKTALACPPQLFYNVPDNDMLVQSLDPFVHVMEPIKDSLGVAWCTGSGYVIRRSALEAIGGWPTGTLAEDTFTSSKLLGRGFKTAYVHEGLQFGTVPDSYTGHLKQRTRWTLGTLQSAFQQRFCLYGDICRDMTFYQRLSGFVFTVDAFFKIFLIISILAIPIVLVSGGRLVAYSNNDQLRWQVRLAFISFFLMRIQEYVNFLPSGYRLALRDGGSMLWMAPYHAKTVLVSFLLPSWLGGKPMAFTTSGSIKGDIMERDGAHRAHVFRRLKVILWDCSAYQHLLYILFVIAAVTLSTVRAFKDNHTVQDKLVYLLTHALFPPMLWLICCTAFAIPIRYALHPPTMPDREELLDRDPKTGVAHPKEYWKSQRWGKSHFWHEFEVLFLVAYAIFIFVITFIIKDSQLED
;
A
#
# COMPACT_ATOMS: atom_id res chain seq x y z
N TYR A 1 37.58 24.41 -4.00
CA TYR A 1 36.59 23.31 -3.90
C TYR A 1 35.26 23.82 -4.42
N GLN A 2 34.66 23.13 -5.39
CA GLN A 2 33.46 23.58 -6.12
C GLN A 2 32.20 23.72 -5.24
N TYR A 3 32.18 23.10 -4.06
CA TYR A 3 31.06 23.13 -3.11
C TYR A 3 31.57 23.25 -1.66
N PRO A 4 31.79 24.47 -1.14
CA PRO A 4 32.43 24.67 0.18
C PRO A 4 31.58 24.19 1.37
N ASN A 5 30.27 24.01 1.18
CA ASN A 5 29.33 23.59 2.22
C ASN A 5 28.93 22.10 2.10
N ALA A 6 29.60 21.33 1.23
CA ALA A 6 29.36 19.91 1.06
C ALA A 6 30.37 19.11 1.89
N TYR A 7 29.87 18.32 2.82
CA TYR A 7 30.68 17.50 3.72
C TYR A 7 30.33 16.03 3.55
N TYR A 8 31.36 15.17 3.52
CA TYR A 8 31.19 13.73 3.59
C TYR A 8 31.41 13.26 5.03
N PHE A 9 30.44 12.54 5.58
CA PHE A 9 30.53 11.98 6.92
C PHE A 9 30.18 10.50 6.91
N ALA A 10 31.03 9.69 7.54
CA ALA A 10 30.80 8.28 7.77
C ALA A 10 31.00 7.96 9.25
N ARG A 11 29.97 7.41 9.89
CA ARG A 11 30.03 7.03 11.30
C ARG A 11 30.79 5.72 11.50
N VAL A 12 31.46 5.61 12.64
CA VAL A 12 32.09 4.36 13.08
C VAL A 12 31.02 3.39 13.57
N LYS A 13 31.09 2.14 13.09
CA LYS A 13 30.19 1.05 13.47
C LYS A 13 30.94 0.08 14.39
N VAL A 14 30.60 0.08 15.68
CA VAL A 14 31.23 -0.79 16.69
C VAL A 14 30.56 -2.16 16.71
N LYS A 15 31.34 -3.23 16.58
CA LYS A 15 30.84 -4.61 16.62
C LYS A 15 30.09 -4.86 17.95
N GLY A 16 28.90 -5.44 17.86
CA GLY A 16 28.06 -5.74 19.03
C GLY A 16 27.13 -4.59 19.46
N GLN A 17 27.29 -3.38 18.92
CA GLN A 17 26.38 -2.27 19.19
C GLN A 17 25.33 -2.11 18.06
N PRO A 18 24.04 -1.96 18.39
CA PRO A 18 23.02 -1.71 17.38
C PRO A 18 23.31 -0.44 16.58
N HIS A 19 23.31 -0.55 15.25
CA HIS A 19 23.62 0.59 14.38
C HIS A 19 22.40 1.45 14.01
N HIS A 20 21.17 0.99 14.27
CA HIS A 20 19.94 1.73 13.99
C HIS A 20 19.78 2.23 12.53
N ALA A 21 20.40 1.57 11.55
CA ALA A 21 20.24 1.84 10.11
C ALA A 21 20.27 3.35 9.74
N LYS A 22 19.20 3.85 9.08
CA LYS A 22 19.05 5.26 8.65
C LYS A 22 18.96 6.22 9.83
N ALA A 23 18.19 5.89 10.88
CA ALA A 23 18.13 6.71 12.10
C ALA A 23 19.53 6.94 12.70
N GLY A 24 20.37 5.90 12.76
CA GLY A 24 21.76 6.05 13.23
C GLY A 24 22.64 6.91 12.33
N ASN A 25 22.37 6.96 11.02
CA ASN A 25 23.05 7.89 10.10
C ASN A 25 22.57 9.33 10.35
N LEU A 26 21.27 9.53 10.56
CA LEU A 26 20.69 10.85 10.86
C LEU A 26 21.27 11.41 12.17
N ILE A 27 21.33 10.61 13.24
CA ILE A 27 21.94 11.00 14.53
C ILE A 27 23.39 11.43 14.32
N GLY A 28 24.21 10.55 13.72
CA GLY A 28 25.63 10.86 13.50
C GLY A 28 25.84 12.09 12.63
N GLY A 29 25.02 12.27 11.58
CA GLY A 29 25.06 13.44 10.72
C GLY A 29 24.66 14.72 11.46
N THR A 30 23.59 14.70 12.26
CA THR A 30 23.16 15.87 13.03
C THR A 30 24.16 16.25 14.12
N ASP A 31 24.84 15.27 14.73
CA ASP A 31 25.90 15.48 15.73
C ASP A 31 27.20 15.95 15.09
N PHE A 32 27.49 15.54 13.85
CA PHE A 32 28.64 16.03 13.10
C PHE A 32 28.48 17.52 12.76
N VAL A 33 27.29 17.93 12.33
CA VAL A 33 27.01 19.32 11.94
C VAL A 33 27.17 20.30 13.10
N THR A 34 26.94 19.91 14.36
CA THR A 34 27.17 20.79 15.52
C THR A 34 28.64 21.18 15.71
N LYS A 35 29.57 20.41 15.12
CA LYS A 35 31.02 20.62 15.21
C LYS A 35 31.57 21.41 14.03
N LEU A 36 30.75 21.71 13.02
CA LEU A 36 31.17 22.47 11.84
C LEU A 36 31.26 23.98 12.15
N PRO A 37 32.13 24.73 11.45
CA PRO A 37 32.11 26.19 11.50
C PRO A 37 30.73 26.74 11.14
N GLY A 38 30.20 27.67 11.94
CA GLY A 38 28.84 28.20 11.81
C GLY A 38 27.80 27.49 12.67
N GLY A 39 28.13 26.34 13.28
CA GLY A 39 27.27 25.63 14.22
C GLY A 39 26.04 24.98 13.59
N PRO A 40 25.13 24.45 14.43
CA PRO A 40 23.93 23.77 13.94
C PRO A 40 22.90 24.75 13.37
N GLY A 41 22.36 24.45 12.18
CA GLY A 41 21.21 25.16 11.63
C GLY A 41 19.92 24.93 12.44
N GLU A 42 19.04 25.94 12.48
CA GLU A 42 17.74 25.90 13.17
C GLU A 42 16.80 24.81 12.59
N TYR A 43 16.89 24.58 11.30
CA TYR A 43 16.12 23.58 10.57
C TYR A 43 17.04 22.52 9.98
N ILE A 44 16.54 21.29 9.91
CA ILE A 44 17.23 20.15 9.34
C ILE A 44 16.36 19.65 8.20
N ALA A 45 16.94 19.50 7.01
CA ALA A 45 16.27 18.91 5.87
C ALA A 45 16.89 17.54 5.57
N ALA A 46 16.05 16.55 5.27
CA ALA A 46 16.51 15.20 4.98
C ALA A 46 15.95 14.71 3.65
N LEU A 47 16.82 14.14 2.83
CA LEU A 47 16.51 13.52 1.54
C LEU A 47 17.06 12.11 1.52
N ASP A 48 16.28 11.19 0.96
CA ASP A 48 16.80 9.89 0.55
C ASP A 48 17.67 10.03 -0.71
N ALA A 49 18.65 9.14 -0.85
CA ALA A 49 19.66 9.24 -1.90
C ALA A 49 19.10 9.10 -3.33
N ASP A 50 17.93 8.49 -3.47
CA ASP A 50 17.25 8.31 -4.75
C ASP A 50 16.21 9.40 -5.05
N MET A 51 15.97 10.32 -4.11
CA MET A 51 15.00 11.41 -4.22
C MET A 51 15.66 12.67 -4.78
N ILE A 52 15.16 13.13 -5.93
CA ILE A 52 15.61 14.36 -6.59
C ILE A 52 14.68 15.50 -6.16
N PRO A 53 15.15 16.49 -5.37
CA PRO A 53 14.32 17.62 -4.98
C PRO A 53 14.16 18.63 -6.13
N GLU A 54 13.00 19.26 -6.21
CA GLU A 54 12.77 20.41 -7.10
C GLU A 54 13.48 21.66 -6.57
N LYS A 55 13.77 22.61 -7.47
CA LYS A 55 14.52 23.85 -7.14
C LYS A 55 13.84 24.67 -6.04
N GLU A 56 12.51 24.60 -5.96
CA GLU A 56 11.69 25.33 -4.98
C GLU A 56 11.41 24.54 -3.69
N TRP A 57 11.93 23.32 -3.55
CA TRP A 57 11.63 22.41 -2.44
C TRP A 57 11.73 23.06 -1.05
N LEU A 58 12.86 23.68 -0.71
CA LEU A 58 13.01 24.35 0.59
C LEU A 58 12.18 25.63 0.70
N ARG A 59 11.99 26.36 -0.40
CA ARG A 59 11.18 27.60 -0.42
C ARG A 59 9.71 27.33 -0.19
N ALA A 60 9.21 26.17 -0.62
CA ALA A 60 7.84 25.74 -0.38
C ALA A 60 7.64 25.21 1.06
N LEU A 61 8.59 24.44 1.61
CA LEU A 61 8.40 23.80 2.92
C LEU A 61 8.69 24.68 4.13
N LEU A 62 9.83 25.41 4.12
CA LEU A 62 10.28 26.18 5.29
C LEU A 62 9.26 27.20 5.80
N PRO A 63 8.51 27.93 4.95
CA PRO A 63 7.53 28.91 5.42
C PRO A 63 6.46 28.33 6.37
N HIS A 64 6.09 27.06 6.23
CA HIS A 64 5.12 26.42 7.13
C HIS A 64 5.64 26.32 8.57
N CYS A 65 6.92 25.97 8.72
CA CYS A 65 7.57 25.88 10.03
C CYS A 65 7.90 27.27 10.60
N ILE A 66 8.24 28.25 9.76
CA ILE A 66 8.56 29.62 10.19
C ILE A 66 7.31 30.35 10.67
N ARG A 67 6.18 30.20 9.95
CA ARG A 67 4.93 30.93 10.24
C ARG A 67 4.27 30.49 11.55
N ASP A 68 4.31 29.20 11.86
CA ASP A 68 3.77 28.65 13.12
C ASP A 68 4.89 27.97 13.91
N PRO A 69 5.31 28.52 15.06
CA PRO A 69 6.33 27.90 15.92
C PRO A 69 5.98 26.47 16.38
N LYS A 70 4.69 26.09 16.39
CA LYS A 70 4.27 24.72 16.70
C LYS A 70 4.42 23.76 15.52
N THR A 71 4.50 24.24 14.29
CA THR A 71 4.78 23.38 13.12
C THR A 71 6.24 22.96 13.16
N ALA A 72 6.47 21.77 13.68
CA ALA A 72 7.79 21.21 13.88
C ALA A 72 8.34 20.55 12.63
N LEU A 73 7.47 20.04 11.76
CA LEU A 73 7.87 19.32 10.56
C LEU A 73 6.94 19.63 9.40
N ALA A 74 7.51 19.83 8.21
CA ALA A 74 6.78 19.92 6.95
C ALA A 74 7.35 18.93 5.93
N CYS A 75 6.49 18.24 5.19
CA CYS A 75 6.91 17.27 4.19
C CYS A 75 6.03 17.33 2.93
N PRO A 76 6.59 17.10 1.74
CA PRO A 76 5.85 16.94 0.51
C PRO A 76 5.51 15.46 0.24
N PRO A 77 4.63 15.17 -0.72
CA PRO A 77 4.48 13.82 -1.26
C PRO A 77 5.82 13.21 -1.67
N GLN A 78 5.92 11.89 -1.54
CA GLN A 78 6.91 11.11 -2.27
C GLN A 78 6.32 10.70 -3.60
N LEU A 79 6.78 11.33 -4.67
CA LEU A 79 6.42 11.00 -6.03
C LEU A 79 7.56 10.24 -6.70
N PHE A 80 7.29 9.53 -7.79
CA PHE A 80 8.25 8.65 -8.42
C PHE A 80 8.24 8.79 -9.94
N TYR A 81 9.42 8.78 -10.57
CA TYR A 81 9.55 8.97 -12.02
C TYR A 81 9.77 7.67 -12.81
N ASN A 82 10.07 6.56 -12.13
CA ASN A 82 10.33 5.25 -12.77
C ASN A 82 9.17 4.25 -12.57
N VAL A 83 7.95 4.73 -12.35
CA VAL A 83 6.75 3.88 -12.28
C VAL A 83 6.39 3.39 -13.68
N PRO A 84 6.15 2.10 -13.91
CA PRO A 84 5.78 1.62 -15.24
C PRO A 84 4.36 2.04 -15.63
N ASP A 85 4.12 2.11 -16.94
CA ASP A 85 2.76 2.25 -17.46
C ASP A 85 1.85 1.17 -16.88
N ASN A 86 0.61 1.55 -16.56
CA ASN A 86 -0.37 0.70 -15.92
C ASN A 86 -0.02 0.22 -14.49
N ASP A 87 1.09 0.65 -13.90
CA ASP A 87 1.48 0.42 -12.50
C ASP A 87 0.82 -0.81 -11.82
N MET A 88 1.13 -2.00 -12.34
CA MET A 88 0.43 -3.24 -11.96
C MET A 88 0.60 -3.58 -10.47
N LEU A 89 1.67 -3.09 -9.85
CA LEU A 89 2.01 -3.31 -8.45
C LEU A 89 1.62 -2.12 -7.54
N VAL A 90 0.99 -1.08 -8.10
CA VAL A 90 0.55 0.13 -7.37
C VAL A 90 1.71 0.79 -6.63
N GLN A 91 2.87 0.89 -7.27
CA GLN A 91 4.08 1.45 -6.67
C GLN A 91 4.08 2.98 -6.60
N SER A 92 3.25 3.64 -7.42
CA SER A 92 3.05 5.11 -7.40
C SER A 92 2.64 5.63 -6.02
N LEU A 93 1.85 4.85 -5.28
CA LEU A 93 1.23 5.28 -4.02
C LEU A 93 0.32 6.51 -4.16
N ASP A 94 -0.12 6.82 -5.38
CA ASP A 94 -0.98 7.97 -5.69
C ASP A 94 -2.21 8.08 -4.77
N PRO A 95 -2.95 7.00 -4.44
CA PRO A 95 -4.07 7.08 -3.51
C PRO A 95 -3.64 7.50 -2.10
N PHE A 96 -2.48 7.02 -1.65
CA PHE A 96 -1.94 7.38 -0.34
C PHE A 96 -1.53 8.85 -0.30
N VAL A 97 -0.82 9.34 -1.31
CA VAL A 97 -0.28 10.71 -1.33
C VAL A 97 -1.32 11.78 -1.73
N HIS A 98 -2.27 11.47 -2.62
CA HIS A 98 -3.26 12.44 -3.08
C HIS A 98 -4.61 12.39 -2.35
N VAL A 99 -4.87 11.32 -1.58
CA VAL A 99 -6.15 11.17 -0.85
C VAL A 99 -5.89 11.02 0.65
N MET A 100 -5.12 10.00 1.07
CA MET A 100 -4.99 9.68 2.49
C MET A 100 -4.19 10.73 3.27
N GLU A 101 -3.03 11.17 2.79
CA GLU A 101 -2.21 12.18 3.49
C GLU A 101 -2.89 13.55 3.59
N PRO A 102 -3.53 14.10 2.53
CA PRO A 102 -4.32 15.33 2.67
C PRO A 102 -5.47 15.23 3.67
N ILE A 103 -6.19 14.10 3.70
CA ILE A 103 -7.23 13.85 4.71
C ILE A 103 -6.61 13.86 6.11
N LYS A 104 -5.48 13.18 6.30
CA LYS A 104 -4.77 13.17 7.59
C LYS A 104 -4.28 14.57 7.99
N ASP A 105 -3.75 15.34 7.06
CA ASP A 105 -3.28 16.71 7.31
C ASP A 105 -4.42 17.63 7.75
N SER A 106 -5.59 17.53 7.10
CA SER A 106 -6.78 18.30 7.51
C SER A 106 -7.26 17.95 8.94
N LEU A 107 -6.93 16.76 9.43
CA LEU A 107 -7.17 16.31 10.81
C LEU A 107 -5.97 16.56 11.75
N GLY A 108 -4.89 17.18 11.26
CA GLY A 108 -3.67 17.47 12.02
C GLY A 108 -2.78 16.24 12.28
N VAL A 109 -2.81 15.24 11.39
CA VAL A 109 -2.16 13.93 11.57
C VAL A 109 -1.12 13.61 10.48
N ALA A 110 -0.74 14.57 9.64
CA ALA A 110 0.23 14.33 8.56
C ALA A 110 1.49 13.61 9.08
N TRP A 111 1.87 12.52 8.43
CA TRP A 111 3.12 11.84 8.77
C TRP A 111 4.13 12.09 7.67
N CYS A 112 5.35 12.42 8.06
CA CYS A 112 6.44 12.35 7.12
C CYS A 112 6.78 10.89 6.84
N THR A 113 6.72 10.53 5.56
CA THR A 113 6.83 9.15 5.07
C THR A 113 8.16 8.84 4.39
N GLY A 114 9.23 9.59 4.74
CA GLY A 114 10.62 9.10 4.57
C GLY A 114 11.65 10.08 4.03
N SER A 115 11.27 11.07 3.22
CA SER A 115 12.22 11.93 2.51
C SER A 115 11.59 13.27 2.19
N GLY A 116 12.45 14.25 1.89
CA GLY A 116 12.07 15.57 1.41
C GLY A 116 11.45 16.43 2.49
N TYR A 117 11.62 16.09 3.75
CA TYR A 117 11.04 16.89 4.82
C TYR A 117 12.02 17.87 5.42
N VAL A 118 11.46 18.87 6.08
CA VAL A 118 12.17 19.82 6.93
C VAL A 118 11.64 19.68 8.35
N ILE A 119 12.53 19.63 9.33
CA ILE A 119 12.21 19.56 10.75
C ILE A 119 12.92 20.67 11.53
N ARG A 120 12.21 21.29 12.48
CA ARG A 120 12.76 22.24 13.45
C ARG A 120 13.63 21.49 14.45
N ARG A 121 14.91 21.86 14.55
CA ARG A 121 15.88 21.20 15.43
C ARG A 121 15.44 21.16 16.89
N SER A 122 14.96 22.29 17.42
CA SER A 122 14.52 22.36 18.81
C SER A 122 13.34 21.43 19.13
N ALA A 123 12.45 21.19 18.16
CA ALA A 123 11.35 20.24 18.32
C ALA A 123 11.85 18.79 18.28
N LEU A 124 12.82 18.48 17.41
CA LEU A 124 13.49 17.18 17.38
C LEU A 124 14.22 16.92 18.72
N GLU A 125 14.93 17.90 19.26
CA GLU A 125 15.59 17.79 20.56
C GLU A 125 14.57 17.61 21.70
N ALA A 126 13.44 18.31 21.65
CA ALA A 126 12.38 18.19 22.66
C ALA A 126 11.75 16.78 22.73
N ILE A 127 11.76 16.01 21.63
CA ILE A 127 11.31 14.61 21.60
C ILE A 127 12.43 13.59 21.89
N GLY A 128 13.63 14.06 22.22
CA GLY A 128 14.79 13.23 22.54
C GLY A 128 15.65 12.82 21.34
N GLY A 129 15.59 13.58 20.24
CA GLY A 129 16.32 13.30 19.01
C GLY A 129 15.62 12.31 18.08
N TRP A 130 16.35 11.82 17.08
CA TRP A 130 15.80 10.84 16.13
C TRP A 130 15.43 9.54 16.83
N PRO A 131 14.19 9.05 16.66
CA PRO A 131 13.77 7.82 17.29
C PRO A 131 14.47 6.60 16.68
N THR A 132 14.80 5.64 17.52
CA THR A 132 15.43 4.38 17.14
C THR A 132 14.54 3.18 17.50
N GLY A 133 14.91 1.98 17.04
CA GLY A 133 14.18 0.74 17.37
C GLY A 133 12.98 0.43 16.47
N THR A 134 12.78 1.19 15.40
CA THR A 134 11.78 0.95 14.36
C THR A 134 12.42 1.00 12.97
N LEU A 135 11.81 0.31 12.00
CA LEU A 135 12.13 0.38 10.58
C LEU A 135 11.45 1.55 9.84
N ALA A 136 10.61 2.31 10.54
CA ALA A 136 9.90 3.48 10.04
C ALA A 136 10.17 4.68 10.98
N GLU A 137 11.43 5.12 11.04
CA GLU A 137 11.87 6.20 11.93
C GLU A 137 11.23 7.55 11.60
N ASP A 138 10.90 7.75 10.33
CA ASP A 138 10.26 8.91 9.74
C ASP A 138 8.85 9.17 10.31
N THR A 139 7.98 8.18 10.16
CA THR A 139 6.61 8.19 10.68
C THR A 139 6.63 8.22 12.21
N PHE A 140 7.56 7.51 12.84
CA PHE A 140 7.69 7.53 14.30
C PHE A 140 8.16 8.89 14.83
N THR A 141 9.03 9.61 14.10
CA THR A 141 9.42 10.98 14.42
C THR A 141 8.20 11.88 14.41
N SER A 142 7.39 11.80 13.36
CA SER A 142 6.15 12.57 13.22
C SER A 142 5.21 12.29 14.40
N SER A 143 4.97 11.02 14.71
CA SER A 143 4.08 10.67 15.81
C SER A 143 4.62 11.08 17.19
N LYS A 144 5.93 11.09 17.42
CA LYS A 144 6.51 11.64 18.67
C LYS A 144 6.35 13.16 18.78
N LEU A 145 6.47 13.89 17.65
CA LEU A 145 6.23 15.33 17.62
C LEU A 145 4.77 15.63 18.01
N LEU A 146 3.81 14.94 17.40
CA LEU A 146 2.39 15.04 17.75
C LEU A 146 2.14 14.69 19.23
N GLY A 147 2.85 13.67 19.74
CA GLY A 147 2.86 13.27 21.16
C GLY A 147 3.23 14.36 22.16
N ARG A 148 3.97 15.38 21.71
CA ARG A 148 4.41 16.55 22.50
C ARG A 148 3.70 17.85 22.09
N GLY A 149 2.58 17.74 21.35
CA GLY A 149 1.74 18.89 21.01
C GLY A 149 2.29 19.77 19.89
N PHE A 150 3.35 19.31 19.19
CA PHE A 150 3.77 19.93 17.93
C PHE A 150 2.82 19.54 16.80
N LYS A 151 2.88 20.30 15.71
CA LYS A 151 2.15 20.05 14.47
C LYS A 151 3.10 19.57 13.38
N THR A 152 2.55 18.80 12.46
CA THR A 152 3.15 18.43 11.20
C THR A 152 2.34 19.05 10.06
N ALA A 153 2.97 19.27 8.91
CA ALA A 153 2.32 19.80 7.72
C ALA A 153 2.62 18.93 6.50
N TYR A 154 1.58 18.57 5.77
CA TYR A 154 1.68 17.94 4.46
C TYR A 154 1.51 18.99 3.35
N VAL A 155 2.58 19.26 2.62
CA VAL A 155 2.57 20.24 1.52
C VAL A 155 2.29 19.48 0.23
N HIS A 156 1.04 19.53 -0.25
CA HIS A 156 0.55 18.72 -1.38
C HIS A 156 1.04 19.23 -2.74
N GLU A 157 2.35 19.33 -2.91
CA GLU A 157 3.03 19.79 -4.12
C GLU A 157 4.12 18.78 -4.54
N GLY A 158 4.26 18.55 -5.85
CA GLY A 158 5.30 17.67 -6.39
C GLY A 158 6.70 18.29 -6.29
N LEU A 159 7.29 18.24 -5.10
CA LEU A 159 8.56 18.91 -4.78
C LEU A 159 9.77 17.97 -4.71
N GLN A 160 9.56 16.66 -4.85
CA GLN A 160 10.61 15.66 -4.95
C GLN A 160 10.14 14.46 -5.77
N PHE A 161 11.07 13.83 -6.47
CA PHE A 161 10.80 12.65 -7.28
C PHE A 161 11.88 11.59 -7.09
N GLY A 162 11.47 10.42 -6.61
CA GLY A 162 12.35 9.29 -6.31
C GLY A 162 12.18 8.11 -7.26
N THR A 163 12.72 6.96 -6.84
CA THR A 163 12.58 5.69 -7.56
C THR A 163 11.83 4.65 -6.77
N VAL A 164 10.95 3.90 -7.44
CA VAL A 164 10.35 2.67 -6.91
C VAL A 164 11.24 1.47 -7.20
N PRO A 165 11.13 0.36 -6.44
CA PRO A 165 11.86 -0.86 -6.73
C PRO A 165 11.64 -1.36 -8.16
N ASP A 166 12.72 -1.80 -8.81
CA ASP A 166 12.71 -2.28 -10.19
C ASP A 166 12.29 -3.75 -10.34
N SER A 167 12.12 -4.45 -9.21
CA SER A 167 11.82 -5.88 -9.15
C SER A 167 10.64 -6.19 -8.22
N TYR A 168 9.95 -7.31 -8.50
CA TYR A 168 8.87 -7.83 -7.66
C TYR A 168 9.38 -8.15 -6.25
N THR A 169 10.56 -8.75 -6.14
CA THR A 169 11.20 -9.03 -4.84
C THR A 169 11.48 -7.74 -4.06
N GLY A 170 11.98 -6.70 -4.73
CA GLY A 170 12.21 -5.39 -4.11
C GLY A 170 10.92 -4.75 -3.61
N HIS A 171 9.84 -4.83 -4.42
CA HIS A 171 8.51 -4.37 -4.03
C HIS A 171 7.99 -5.08 -2.77
N LEU A 172 8.04 -6.42 -2.72
CA LEU A 172 7.60 -7.19 -1.55
C LEU A 172 8.41 -6.84 -0.30
N LYS A 173 9.74 -6.75 -0.41
CA LYS A 173 10.63 -6.37 0.70
C LYS A 173 10.27 -4.97 1.23
N GLN A 174 10.03 -4.02 0.34
CA GLN A 174 9.66 -2.66 0.72
C GLN A 174 8.32 -2.63 1.47
N ARG A 175 7.26 -3.24 0.91
CA ARG A 175 5.91 -3.25 1.50
C ARG A 175 5.85 -3.98 2.84
N THR A 176 6.48 -5.14 2.94
CA THR A 176 6.52 -5.90 4.21
C THR A 176 7.35 -5.19 5.27
N ARG A 177 8.45 -4.51 4.89
CA ARG A 177 9.22 -3.65 5.79
C ARG A 177 8.38 -2.50 6.34
N TRP A 178 7.55 -1.86 5.53
CA TRP A 178 6.66 -0.78 5.99
C TRP A 178 5.64 -1.30 7.01
N THR A 179 5.06 -2.48 6.79
CA THR A 179 4.17 -3.11 7.78
C THR A 179 4.90 -3.39 9.10
N LEU A 180 6.11 -3.94 9.04
CA LEU A 180 6.93 -4.18 10.23
C LEU A 180 7.24 -2.88 10.98
N GLY A 181 7.71 -1.86 10.27
CA GLY A 181 8.04 -0.55 10.86
C GLY A 181 6.82 0.11 11.49
N THR A 182 5.66 0.07 10.83
CA THR A 182 4.40 0.62 11.35
C THR A 182 4.02 -0.06 12.66
N LEU A 183 4.04 -1.39 12.72
CA LEU A 183 3.71 -2.13 13.94
C LEU A 183 4.75 -1.90 15.05
N GLN A 184 6.05 -1.88 14.73
CA GLN A 184 7.10 -1.55 15.71
C GLN A 184 6.87 -0.19 16.35
N SER A 185 6.63 0.83 15.52
CA SER A 185 6.31 2.17 15.99
C SER A 185 5.05 2.15 16.85
N ALA A 186 4.00 1.45 16.42
CA ALA A 186 2.76 1.36 17.18
C ALA A 186 2.91 0.73 18.56
N PHE A 187 3.65 -0.38 18.69
CA PHE A 187 3.93 -1.00 19.98
C PHE A 187 4.71 -0.06 20.90
N GLN A 188 5.72 0.63 20.38
CA GLN A 188 6.46 1.63 21.14
C GLN A 188 5.58 2.82 21.56
N GLN A 189 4.61 3.18 20.71
CA GLN A 189 3.62 4.22 20.98
C GLN A 189 2.41 3.75 21.78
N ARG A 190 2.41 2.49 22.24
CA ARG A 190 1.28 1.90 22.98
C ARG A 190 -0.04 2.09 22.24
N PHE A 191 0.00 1.90 20.92
CA PHE A 191 -1.13 2.05 19.99
C PHE A 191 -1.76 3.45 20.02
N CYS A 192 -1.02 4.47 20.47
CA CYS A 192 -1.50 5.83 20.71
C CYS A 192 -2.65 5.93 21.73
N LEU A 193 -2.82 4.91 22.58
CA LEU A 193 -3.93 4.84 23.53
C LEU A 193 -3.61 5.55 24.85
N TYR A 194 -2.41 5.35 25.40
CA TYR A 194 -2.06 5.84 26.74
C TYR A 194 -0.56 6.11 26.94
N GLY A 195 -0.24 6.84 28.00
CA GLY A 195 1.11 7.18 28.41
C GLY A 195 1.63 8.48 27.81
N ASP A 196 2.84 8.85 28.21
CA ASP A 196 3.43 10.15 27.91
C ASP A 196 3.72 10.37 26.42
N ILE A 197 3.88 9.29 25.65
CA ILE A 197 4.20 9.34 24.23
C ILE A 197 3.05 9.86 23.35
N CYS A 198 1.81 9.82 23.86
CA CYS A 198 0.64 10.35 23.18
C CYS A 198 -0.07 11.43 24.00
N ARG A 199 0.57 11.95 25.06
CA ARG A 199 -0.05 12.84 26.06
C ARG A 199 -0.80 14.00 25.41
N ASP A 200 -0.12 14.71 24.51
CA ASP A 200 -0.61 15.94 23.91
C ASP A 200 -1.25 15.72 22.53
N MET A 201 -1.47 14.46 22.13
CA MET A 201 -2.16 14.14 20.88
C MET A 201 -3.66 14.45 20.95
N THR A 202 -4.20 15.00 19.87
CA THR A 202 -5.64 15.15 19.68
C THR A 202 -6.33 13.80 19.50
N PHE A 203 -7.67 13.80 19.60
CA PHE A 203 -8.47 12.60 19.35
C PHE A 203 -8.19 11.99 17.96
N TYR A 204 -8.20 12.81 16.90
CA TYR A 204 -7.97 12.32 15.54
C TYR A 204 -6.55 11.79 15.32
N GLN A 205 -5.54 12.39 15.97
CA GLN A 205 -4.16 11.91 15.92
C GLN A 205 -4.04 10.51 16.56
N ARG A 206 -4.66 10.32 17.74
CA ARG A 206 -4.71 9.01 18.41
C ARG A 206 -5.48 7.99 17.60
N LEU A 207 -6.65 8.37 17.08
CA LEU A 207 -7.50 7.51 16.27
C LEU A 207 -6.78 7.05 14.99
N SER A 208 -6.10 7.96 14.29
CA SER A 208 -5.33 7.61 13.09
C SER A 208 -4.20 6.63 13.40
N GLY A 209 -3.41 6.88 14.45
CA GLY A 209 -2.36 5.96 14.89
C GLY A 209 -2.91 4.57 15.25
N PHE A 210 -4.04 4.53 15.96
CA PHE A 210 -4.73 3.28 16.30
C PHE A 210 -5.24 2.54 15.06
N VAL A 211 -5.96 3.21 14.17
CA VAL A 211 -6.58 2.61 12.96
C VAL A 211 -5.51 2.04 12.03
N PHE A 212 -4.43 2.78 11.74
CA PHE A 212 -3.34 2.28 10.89
C PHE A 212 -2.67 1.03 11.48
N THR A 213 -2.54 0.98 12.81
CA THR A 213 -1.98 -0.19 13.49
C THR A 213 -2.91 -1.38 13.39
N VAL A 214 -4.19 -1.17 13.66
CA VAL A 214 -5.21 -2.22 13.64
C VAL A 214 -5.40 -2.76 12.22
N ASP A 215 -5.38 -1.91 11.18
CA ASP A 215 -5.47 -2.34 9.77
C ASP A 215 -4.41 -3.40 9.40
N ALA A 216 -3.19 -3.27 9.94
CA ALA A 216 -2.14 -4.27 9.71
C ALA A 216 -2.54 -5.67 10.23
N PHE A 217 -3.20 -5.76 11.39
CA PHE A 217 -3.72 -7.03 11.91
C PHE A 217 -4.96 -7.51 11.13
N PHE A 218 -5.77 -6.60 10.60
CA PHE A 218 -6.95 -6.93 9.79
C PHE A 218 -6.61 -7.70 8.50
N LYS A 219 -5.36 -7.65 8.02
CA LYS A 219 -4.93 -8.49 6.90
C LYS A 219 -5.00 -9.99 7.21
N ILE A 220 -4.89 -10.41 8.47
CA ILE A 220 -5.08 -11.81 8.89
C ILE A 220 -6.55 -12.22 8.70
N PHE A 221 -7.48 -11.40 9.21
CA PHE A 221 -8.92 -11.64 9.05
C PHE A 221 -9.35 -11.61 7.59
N LEU A 222 -8.79 -10.70 6.79
CA LEU A 222 -9.02 -10.63 5.34
C LEU A 222 -8.68 -11.96 4.64
N ILE A 223 -7.57 -12.60 5.00
CA ILE A 223 -7.21 -13.92 4.44
C ILE A 223 -8.20 -15.00 4.83
N ILE A 224 -8.64 -15.02 6.10
CA ILE A 224 -9.67 -15.96 6.56
C ILE A 224 -10.96 -15.76 5.76
N SER A 225 -11.39 -14.51 5.57
CA SER A 225 -12.59 -14.18 4.79
C SER A 225 -12.48 -14.59 3.33
N ILE A 226 -11.33 -14.35 2.68
CA ILE A 226 -11.10 -14.71 1.27
C ILE A 226 -11.06 -16.24 1.06
N LEU A 227 -10.56 -16.99 2.05
CA LEU A 227 -10.58 -18.47 2.03
C LEU A 227 -11.97 -19.05 2.32
N ALA A 228 -12.83 -18.33 3.04
CA ALA A 228 -14.18 -18.81 3.35
C ALA A 228 -15.00 -19.07 2.07
N ILE A 229 -14.84 -18.26 1.03
CA ILE A 229 -15.59 -18.39 -0.24
C ILE A 229 -15.43 -19.79 -0.86
N PRO A 230 -14.22 -20.25 -1.26
CA PRO A 230 -14.07 -21.56 -1.86
C PRO A 230 -14.40 -22.71 -0.89
N ILE A 231 -14.15 -22.55 0.42
CA ILE A 231 -14.47 -23.57 1.42
C ILE A 231 -15.98 -23.82 1.50
N VAL A 232 -16.77 -22.75 1.57
CA VAL A 232 -18.25 -22.82 1.61
C VAL A 232 -18.80 -23.41 0.31
N LEU A 233 -18.27 -23.01 -0.84
CA LEU A 233 -18.69 -23.56 -2.13
C LEU A 233 -18.37 -25.06 -2.25
N VAL A 234 -17.21 -25.52 -1.78
CA VAL A 234 -16.84 -26.95 -1.76
C VAL A 234 -17.69 -27.76 -0.79
N SER A 235 -18.09 -27.20 0.35
CA SER A 235 -18.99 -27.89 1.28
C SER A 235 -20.42 -28.02 0.75
N GLY A 236 -20.78 -27.27 -0.31
CA GLY A 236 -22.15 -27.17 -0.79
C GLY A 236 -23.00 -26.23 0.07
N GLY A 237 -22.35 -25.47 0.95
CA GLY A 237 -22.98 -24.41 1.73
C GLY A 237 -23.27 -23.19 0.86
N ARG A 238 -24.26 -22.41 1.29
CA ARG A 238 -24.66 -21.16 0.65
C ARG A 238 -23.73 -20.04 1.12
N LEU A 239 -23.36 -19.13 0.22
CA LEU A 239 -22.62 -17.92 0.61
C LEU A 239 -23.50 -16.92 1.35
N VAL A 240 -24.82 -17.07 1.22
CA VAL A 240 -25.80 -16.16 1.80
C VAL A 240 -26.89 -16.96 2.51
N ALA A 241 -27.16 -16.57 3.76
CA ALA A 241 -28.17 -17.19 4.60
C ALA A 241 -29.51 -16.48 4.39
N TYR A 242 -30.55 -17.22 4.01
CA TYR A 242 -31.92 -16.72 3.87
C TYR A 242 -32.92 -17.81 4.27
N SER A 243 -34.06 -17.39 4.81
CA SER A 243 -35.14 -18.26 5.31
C SER A 243 -36.32 -18.36 4.35
N ASN A 244 -36.57 -17.31 3.55
CA ASN A 244 -37.65 -17.26 2.56
C ASN A 244 -37.24 -16.43 1.33
N ASN A 245 -38.03 -16.51 0.26
CA ASN A 245 -37.75 -15.84 -1.01
C ASN A 245 -37.71 -14.32 -0.89
N ASP A 246 -38.52 -13.73 -0.01
CA ASP A 246 -38.52 -12.28 0.22
C ASP A 246 -37.21 -11.81 0.85
N GLN A 247 -36.70 -12.57 1.82
CA GLN A 247 -35.39 -12.28 2.41
C GLN A 247 -34.28 -12.39 1.36
N LEU A 248 -34.31 -13.41 0.50
CA LEU A 248 -33.33 -13.54 -0.58
C LEU A 248 -33.40 -12.36 -1.56
N ARG A 249 -34.61 -11.95 -1.97
CA ARG A 249 -34.82 -10.78 -2.85
C ARG A 249 -34.23 -9.52 -2.21
N TRP A 250 -34.53 -9.26 -0.94
CA TRP A 250 -33.99 -8.10 -0.23
C TRP A 250 -32.48 -8.15 -0.08
N GLN A 251 -31.91 -9.33 0.21
CA GLN A 251 -30.45 -9.49 0.28
C GLN A 251 -29.77 -9.19 -1.05
N VAL A 252 -30.33 -9.67 -2.16
CA VAL A 252 -29.82 -9.36 -3.50
C VAL A 252 -29.93 -7.87 -3.80
N ARG A 253 -31.05 -7.23 -3.46
CA ARG A 253 -31.24 -5.78 -3.65
C ARG A 253 -30.28 -4.95 -2.80
N LEU A 254 -30.09 -5.31 -1.53
CA LEU A 254 -29.16 -4.65 -0.63
C LEU A 254 -27.71 -4.88 -1.05
N ALA A 255 -27.36 -6.06 -1.55
CA ALA A 255 -26.04 -6.33 -2.11
C ALA A 255 -25.77 -5.46 -3.34
N PHE A 256 -26.75 -5.29 -4.23
CA PHE A 256 -26.66 -4.36 -5.35
C PHE A 256 -26.46 -2.91 -4.89
N ILE A 257 -27.30 -2.42 -3.97
CA ILE A 257 -27.21 -1.05 -3.45
C ILE A 257 -25.85 -0.82 -2.79
N SER A 258 -25.40 -1.75 -1.94
CA SER A 258 -24.09 -1.69 -1.28
C SER A 258 -22.95 -1.65 -2.30
N PHE A 259 -22.97 -2.55 -3.29
CA PHE A 259 -21.96 -2.57 -4.34
C PHE A 259 -21.94 -1.27 -5.16
N PHE A 260 -23.10 -0.76 -5.55
CA PHE A 260 -23.21 0.47 -6.32
C PHE A 260 -22.74 1.70 -5.53
N LEU A 261 -23.13 1.82 -4.26
CA LEU A 261 -22.66 2.88 -3.37
C LEU A 261 -21.15 2.80 -3.14
N MET A 262 -20.61 1.60 -2.96
CA MET A 262 -19.17 1.38 -2.84
C MET A 262 -18.41 1.84 -4.10
N ARG A 263 -18.97 1.58 -5.29
CA ARG A 263 -18.40 2.07 -6.57
C ARG A 263 -18.43 3.60 -6.68
N ILE A 264 -19.54 4.24 -6.28
CA ILE A 264 -19.62 5.70 -6.25
C ILE A 264 -18.61 6.27 -5.26
N GLN A 265 -18.53 5.70 -4.06
CA GLN A 265 -17.59 6.12 -3.02
C GLN A 265 -16.15 6.02 -3.50
N GLU A 266 -15.76 4.90 -4.13
CA GLU A 266 -14.44 4.74 -4.72
C GLU A 266 -14.17 5.77 -5.81
N TYR A 267 -15.13 5.98 -6.71
CA TYR A 267 -14.98 6.99 -7.77
C TYR A 267 -14.72 8.38 -7.18
N VAL A 268 -15.52 8.80 -6.19
CA VAL A 268 -15.38 10.11 -5.53
C VAL A 268 -14.06 10.23 -4.78
N ASN A 269 -13.70 9.23 -3.98
CA ASN A 269 -12.48 9.25 -3.17
C ASN A 269 -11.21 9.30 -4.02
N PHE A 270 -11.23 8.70 -5.21
CA PHE A 270 -10.08 8.65 -6.11
C PHE A 270 -10.09 9.75 -7.17
N LEU A 271 -11.00 10.72 -7.14
CA LEU A 271 -10.91 11.88 -8.04
C LEU A 271 -9.55 12.60 -7.95
N PRO A 272 -8.94 12.81 -6.76
CA PRO A 272 -7.64 13.49 -6.65
C PRO A 272 -6.45 12.68 -7.18
N SER A 273 -6.50 11.34 -7.09
CA SER A 273 -5.43 10.44 -7.55
C SER A 273 -5.68 9.89 -8.96
N GLY A 274 -6.91 9.95 -9.45
CA GLY A 274 -7.39 9.32 -10.68
C GLY A 274 -8.16 8.03 -10.41
N TYR A 275 -9.42 7.97 -10.84
CA TYR A 275 -10.34 6.84 -10.58
C TYR A 275 -9.78 5.46 -10.98
N ARG A 276 -8.95 5.42 -12.02
CA ARG A 276 -8.37 4.18 -12.56
C ARG A 276 -7.42 3.48 -11.57
N LEU A 277 -6.88 4.22 -10.60
CA LEU A 277 -6.04 3.67 -9.55
C LEU A 277 -6.85 2.98 -8.46
N ALA A 278 -8.14 3.33 -8.27
CA ALA A 278 -9.00 2.74 -7.23
C ALA A 278 -9.07 1.22 -7.32
N LEU A 279 -9.31 0.72 -8.53
CA LEU A 279 -9.44 -0.71 -8.79
C LEU A 279 -8.13 -1.46 -8.55
N ARG A 280 -7.01 -0.85 -8.93
CA ARG A 280 -5.70 -1.46 -8.74
C ARG A 280 -5.28 -1.45 -7.28
N ASP A 281 -5.59 -0.38 -6.55
CA ASP A 281 -5.33 -0.27 -5.13
C ASP A 281 -6.10 -1.34 -4.34
N GLY A 282 -7.40 -1.52 -4.62
CA GLY A 282 -8.19 -2.61 -4.04
C GLY A 282 -7.64 -4.01 -4.38
N GLY A 283 -7.28 -4.24 -5.65
CA GLY A 283 -6.63 -5.49 -6.06
C GLY A 283 -5.29 -5.71 -5.37
N SER A 284 -4.49 -4.64 -5.20
CA SER A 284 -3.23 -4.61 -4.47
C SER A 284 -3.39 -5.05 -3.03
N MET A 285 -4.41 -4.52 -2.34
CA MET A 285 -4.71 -4.93 -0.97
C MET A 285 -5.00 -6.43 -0.86
N LEU A 286 -5.75 -7.00 -1.82
CA LEU A 286 -6.09 -8.43 -1.83
C LEU A 286 -4.87 -9.32 -2.07
N TRP A 287 -4.09 -9.08 -3.12
CA TRP A 287 -2.96 -9.96 -3.44
C TRP A 287 -1.77 -9.75 -2.48
N MET A 288 -1.63 -8.58 -1.85
CA MET A 288 -0.62 -8.35 -0.82
C MET A 288 -1.01 -8.92 0.55
N ALA A 289 -2.30 -9.17 0.80
CA ALA A 289 -2.79 -9.64 2.10
C ALA A 289 -2.06 -10.88 2.65
N PRO A 290 -1.73 -11.94 1.87
CA PRO A 290 -1.03 -13.11 2.41
C PRO A 290 0.37 -12.78 2.92
N TYR A 291 1.06 -11.86 2.24
CA TYR A 291 2.39 -11.39 2.64
C TYR A 291 2.33 -10.60 3.93
N HIS A 292 1.40 -9.63 4.02
CA HIS A 292 1.21 -8.84 5.23
C HIS A 292 0.78 -9.72 6.41
N ALA A 293 -0.21 -10.59 6.23
CA ALA A 293 -0.68 -11.50 7.28
C ALA A 293 0.45 -12.41 7.79
N LYS A 294 1.24 -13.00 6.89
CA LYS A 294 2.42 -13.79 7.25
C LYS A 294 3.44 -12.97 8.05
N THR A 295 3.73 -11.75 7.61
CA THR A 295 4.63 -10.84 8.32
C THR A 295 4.14 -10.54 9.73
N VAL A 296 2.86 -10.20 9.90
CA VAL A 296 2.28 -9.93 11.23
C VAL A 296 2.31 -11.18 12.12
N LEU A 297 1.89 -12.33 11.60
CA LEU A 297 1.87 -13.59 12.34
C LEU A 297 3.27 -13.98 12.82
N VAL A 298 4.25 -14.02 11.92
CA VAL A 298 5.61 -14.50 12.23
C VAL A 298 6.38 -13.53 13.12
N SER A 299 6.16 -12.22 12.97
CA SER A 299 6.96 -11.22 13.68
C SER A 299 6.36 -10.74 15.00
N PHE A 300 5.05 -10.88 15.21
CA PHE A 300 4.37 -10.33 16.39
C PHE A 300 3.47 -11.30 17.15
N LEU A 301 2.99 -12.40 16.54
CA LEU A 301 2.01 -13.28 17.18
C LEU A 301 2.57 -14.68 17.49
N LEU A 302 3.38 -15.25 16.61
CA LEU A 302 3.92 -16.59 16.79
C LEU A 302 5.10 -16.60 17.78
N PRO A 303 5.11 -17.52 18.75
CA PRO A 303 6.28 -17.73 19.59
C PRO A 303 7.43 -18.35 18.78
N SER A 304 8.67 -18.19 19.28
CA SER A 304 9.88 -18.63 18.57
C SER A 304 9.89 -20.12 18.19
N TRP A 305 9.30 -20.97 19.03
CA TRP A 305 9.20 -22.41 18.80
C TRP A 305 8.17 -22.80 17.71
N LEU A 306 7.24 -21.91 17.35
CA LEU A 306 6.35 -22.04 16.18
C LEU A 306 6.89 -21.33 14.93
N GLY A 307 8.20 -21.03 14.93
CA GLY A 307 8.82 -20.31 13.83
C GLY A 307 8.61 -18.80 13.87
N GLY A 308 8.18 -18.25 15.01
CA GLY A 308 8.27 -16.82 15.28
C GLY A 308 9.73 -16.36 15.15
N LYS A 309 9.98 -15.33 14.35
CA LYS A 309 11.35 -14.85 14.10
C LYS A 309 11.53 -13.44 14.65
N PRO A 310 12.58 -13.21 15.47
CA PRO A 310 12.93 -11.85 15.85
C PRO A 310 13.28 -11.07 14.59
N MET A 311 12.80 -9.83 14.55
CA MET A 311 12.79 -9.00 13.35
C MET A 311 14.22 -8.66 12.91
N ALA A 312 14.61 -9.05 11.68
CA ALA A 312 15.89 -8.68 11.09
C ALA A 312 15.69 -7.63 10.00
N PHE A 313 16.47 -6.54 10.07
CA PHE A 313 16.52 -5.53 9.02
C PHE A 313 17.18 -6.10 7.76
N THR A 314 16.48 -6.02 6.63
CA THR A 314 17.08 -6.20 5.30
C THR A 314 16.84 -4.93 4.50
N THR A 315 17.91 -4.38 3.91
CA THR A 315 17.81 -3.19 3.05
C THR A 315 17.04 -3.53 1.79
N SER A 316 15.99 -2.78 1.48
CA SER A 316 15.25 -2.88 0.22
C SER A 316 15.91 -2.04 -0.89
N GLY A 317 17.23 -1.88 -0.86
CA GLY A 317 17.95 -0.93 -1.70
C GLY A 317 17.69 -1.13 -3.20
N SER A 318 18.04 -0.11 -4.00
CA SER A 318 17.96 -0.06 -5.47
C SER A 318 18.92 -1.04 -6.19
N ILE A 319 19.17 -2.20 -5.60
CA ILE A 319 19.98 -3.26 -6.19
C ILE A 319 19.14 -3.86 -7.31
N LYS A 320 19.63 -3.75 -8.54
CA LYS A 320 18.99 -4.36 -9.70
C LYS A 320 18.69 -5.82 -9.39
N GLY A 321 17.43 -6.22 -9.54
CA GLY A 321 17.02 -7.60 -9.27
C GLY A 321 17.77 -8.60 -10.16
N ASP A 322 18.07 -9.79 -9.63
CA ASP A 322 18.84 -10.84 -10.31
C ASP A 322 18.27 -11.32 -11.66
N ILE A 323 17.02 -10.96 -11.95
CA ILE A 323 16.28 -11.34 -13.16
C ILE A 323 15.97 -10.16 -14.10
N MET A 324 16.43 -8.94 -13.77
CA MET A 324 16.39 -7.74 -14.63
C MET A 324 15.00 -7.50 -15.26
N GLU A 325 13.95 -7.53 -14.44
CA GLU A 325 12.55 -7.62 -14.88
C GLU A 325 12.14 -6.49 -15.83
N ARG A 326 12.65 -5.27 -15.61
CA ARG A 326 12.31 -4.08 -16.38
C ARG A 326 13.20 -3.81 -17.58
N ASP A 327 14.33 -4.49 -17.70
CA ASP A 327 15.29 -4.31 -18.79
C ASP A 327 14.92 -5.25 -19.95
N GLY A 328 14.36 -4.71 -21.03
CA GLY A 328 13.92 -5.52 -22.17
C GLY A 328 15.04 -6.33 -22.84
N ALA A 329 16.29 -5.87 -22.77
CA ALA A 329 17.44 -6.52 -23.39
C ALA A 329 18.04 -7.62 -22.51
N HIS A 330 18.08 -7.41 -21.19
CA HIS A 330 18.73 -8.32 -20.25
C HIS A 330 17.76 -9.14 -19.39
N ARG A 331 16.44 -9.02 -19.60
CA ARG A 331 15.41 -9.74 -18.86
C ARG A 331 15.66 -11.26 -18.91
N ALA A 332 15.71 -11.88 -17.73
CA ALA A 332 15.81 -13.33 -17.63
C ALA A 332 14.66 -14.03 -18.36
N HIS A 333 14.90 -15.20 -18.95
CA HIS A 333 13.86 -16.00 -19.63
C HIS A 333 12.70 -16.39 -18.69
N VAL A 334 11.53 -16.69 -19.27
CA VAL A 334 10.27 -16.86 -18.52
C VAL A 334 10.33 -17.93 -17.42
N PHE A 335 11.01 -19.06 -17.66
CA PHE A 335 11.13 -20.13 -16.65
C PHE A 335 11.91 -19.68 -15.41
N ARG A 336 13.00 -18.93 -15.57
CA ARG A 336 13.75 -18.36 -14.44
C ARG A 336 12.90 -17.33 -13.67
N ARG A 337 12.14 -16.48 -14.37
CA ARG A 337 11.24 -15.52 -13.72
C ARG A 337 10.14 -16.22 -12.93
N LEU A 338 9.50 -17.24 -13.52
CA LEU A 338 8.48 -18.04 -12.84
C LEU A 338 9.06 -18.74 -11.62
N LYS A 339 10.26 -19.33 -11.72
CA LYS A 339 10.94 -19.95 -10.57
C LYS A 339 11.14 -18.95 -9.43
N VAL A 340 11.73 -17.79 -9.71
CA VAL A 340 12.02 -16.76 -8.69
C VAL A 340 10.74 -16.18 -8.08
N ILE A 341 9.78 -15.79 -8.91
CA ILE A 341 8.58 -15.11 -8.42
C ILE A 341 7.63 -16.10 -7.74
N LEU A 342 7.38 -17.27 -8.32
CA LEU A 342 6.49 -18.26 -7.71
C LEU A 342 7.10 -18.84 -6.45
N TRP A 343 8.37 -19.24 -6.46
CA TRP A 343 8.98 -19.96 -5.35
C TRP A 343 9.65 -19.03 -4.33
N ASP A 344 10.65 -18.27 -4.76
CA ASP A 344 11.46 -17.45 -3.84
C ASP A 344 10.64 -16.28 -3.26
N CYS A 345 9.71 -15.74 -4.04
CA CYS A 345 8.75 -14.74 -3.58
C CYS A 345 7.41 -15.32 -3.13
N SER A 346 7.30 -16.65 -3.01
CA SER A 346 6.10 -17.36 -2.56
C SER A 346 4.80 -17.03 -3.33
N ALA A 347 4.89 -16.53 -4.57
CA ALA A 347 3.70 -16.23 -5.36
C ALA A 347 2.91 -17.48 -5.80
N TYR A 348 3.46 -18.70 -5.59
CA TYR A 348 2.74 -19.97 -5.79
C TYR A 348 1.42 -20.01 -4.99
N GLN A 349 1.36 -19.35 -3.82
CA GLN A 349 0.14 -19.29 -3.00
C GLN A 349 -1.05 -18.68 -3.76
N HIS A 350 -0.78 -17.72 -4.67
CA HIS A 350 -1.83 -17.10 -5.46
C HIS A 350 -2.36 -18.06 -6.52
N LEU A 351 -1.48 -18.83 -7.17
CA LEU A 351 -1.90 -19.86 -8.12
C LEU A 351 -2.74 -20.93 -7.44
N LEU A 352 -2.32 -21.42 -6.27
CA LEU A 352 -3.09 -22.40 -5.48
C LEU A 352 -4.48 -21.85 -5.11
N TYR A 353 -4.55 -20.60 -4.68
CA TYR A 353 -5.83 -19.95 -4.36
C TYR A 353 -6.75 -19.86 -5.59
N ILE A 354 -6.23 -19.41 -6.74
CA ILE A 354 -7.01 -19.31 -7.98
C ILE A 354 -7.55 -20.68 -8.39
N LEU A 355 -6.70 -21.71 -8.38
CA LEU A 355 -7.10 -23.08 -8.72
C LEU A 355 -8.17 -23.61 -7.76
N PHE A 356 -8.03 -23.33 -6.46
CA PHE A 356 -9.01 -23.73 -5.46
C PHE A 356 -10.36 -23.06 -5.70
N VAL A 357 -10.38 -21.75 -5.97
CA VAL A 357 -11.61 -21.01 -6.27
C VAL A 357 -12.28 -21.51 -7.55
N ILE A 358 -11.52 -21.71 -8.63
CA ILE A 358 -12.06 -22.22 -9.90
C ILE A 358 -12.66 -23.62 -9.69
N ALA A 359 -11.97 -24.51 -8.98
CA ALA A 359 -12.48 -25.84 -8.67
C ALA A 359 -13.75 -25.77 -7.80
N ALA A 360 -13.79 -24.90 -6.80
CA ALA A 360 -14.93 -24.71 -5.92
C ALA A 360 -16.17 -24.17 -6.67
N VAL A 361 -15.98 -23.16 -7.52
CA VAL A 361 -17.04 -22.60 -8.37
C VAL A 361 -17.55 -23.64 -9.37
N THR A 362 -16.63 -24.40 -10.00
CA THR A 362 -17.00 -25.46 -10.93
C THR A 362 -17.81 -26.55 -10.24
N LEU A 363 -17.35 -27.03 -9.08
CA LEU A 363 -18.04 -28.05 -8.29
C LEU A 363 -19.43 -27.58 -7.84
N SER A 364 -19.53 -26.35 -7.32
CA SER A 364 -20.81 -25.75 -6.93
C SER A 364 -21.75 -25.61 -8.13
N THR A 365 -21.23 -25.21 -9.29
CA THR A 365 -22.02 -25.14 -10.54
C THR A 365 -22.52 -26.52 -10.96
N VAL A 366 -21.67 -27.55 -10.93
CA VAL A 366 -22.08 -28.93 -11.25
C VAL A 366 -23.17 -29.43 -10.31
N ARG A 367 -23.06 -29.17 -8.99
CA ARG A 367 -24.11 -29.49 -8.01
C ARG A 367 -25.42 -28.78 -8.31
N ALA A 368 -25.36 -27.51 -8.75
CA ALA A 368 -26.56 -26.78 -9.16
C ALA A 368 -27.36 -27.57 -10.21
N PHE A 369 -26.68 -28.10 -11.24
CA PHE A 369 -27.34 -28.84 -12.32
C PHE A 369 -27.67 -30.30 -11.99
N LYS A 370 -26.92 -30.93 -11.08
CA LYS A 370 -27.11 -32.33 -10.69
C LYS A 370 -28.21 -32.51 -9.65
N ASP A 371 -28.23 -31.63 -8.63
CA ASP A 371 -29.01 -31.83 -7.41
C ASP A 371 -30.35 -31.06 -7.46
N ASN A 372 -30.57 -30.23 -8.49
CA ASN A 372 -31.81 -29.45 -8.66
C ASN A 372 -32.50 -29.81 -9.98
N HIS A 373 -33.82 -29.97 -9.94
CA HIS A 373 -34.59 -30.45 -11.10
C HIS A 373 -35.18 -29.32 -11.93
N THR A 374 -35.74 -28.29 -11.29
CA THR A 374 -36.37 -27.17 -12.01
C THR A 374 -35.34 -26.12 -12.43
N VAL A 375 -35.68 -25.32 -13.45
CA VAL A 375 -34.84 -24.19 -13.88
C VAL A 375 -34.75 -23.14 -12.78
N GLN A 376 -35.84 -22.91 -12.04
CA GLN A 376 -35.89 -21.95 -10.93
C GLN A 376 -34.96 -22.37 -9.79
N ASP A 377 -34.97 -23.63 -9.38
CA ASP A 377 -34.10 -24.14 -8.31
C ASP A 377 -32.62 -24.03 -8.70
N LYS A 378 -32.29 -24.34 -9.96
CA LYS A 378 -30.93 -24.18 -10.49
C LYS A 378 -30.47 -22.72 -10.41
N LEU A 379 -31.33 -21.77 -10.82
CA LEU A 379 -31.02 -20.35 -10.78
C LEU A 379 -30.86 -19.82 -9.35
N VAL A 380 -31.76 -20.21 -8.43
CA VAL A 380 -31.68 -19.84 -7.01
C VAL A 380 -30.43 -20.44 -6.37
N TYR A 381 -30.09 -21.69 -6.69
CA TYR A 381 -28.86 -22.32 -6.22
C TYR A 381 -27.65 -21.53 -6.71
N LEU A 382 -27.53 -21.24 -8.01
CA LEU A 382 -26.41 -20.47 -8.53
C LEU A 382 -26.31 -19.09 -7.88
N LEU A 383 -27.44 -18.38 -7.76
CA LEU A 383 -27.53 -17.04 -7.17
C LEU A 383 -27.15 -17.00 -5.68
N THR A 384 -27.36 -18.08 -4.93
CA THR A 384 -27.02 -18.17 -3.49
C THR A 384 -25.60 -18.71 -3.25
N HIS A 385 -24.91 -19.11 -4.32
CA HIS A 385 -23.55 -19.65 -4.33
C HIS A 385 -22.65 -18.81 -5.25
N ALA A 386 -22.11 -19.42 -6.31
CA ALA A 386 -21.09 -18.81 -7.16
C ALA A 386 -21.55 -17.51 -7.84
N LEU A 387 -22.85 -17.33 -8.08
CA LEU A 387 -23.38 -16.17 -8.79
C LEU A 387 -23.98 -15.10 -7.85
N PHE A 388 -23.75 -15.17 -6.54
CA PHE A 388 -24.22 -14.09 -5.66
C PHE A 388 -23.55 -12.75 -6.03
N PRO A 389 -24.30 -11.65 -6.28
CA PRO A 389 -23.71 -10.37 -6.65
C PRO A 389 -22.83 -9.80 -5.52
N PRO A 390 -21.64 -9.26 -5.82
CA PRO A 390 -21.08 -8.93 -7.13
C PRO A 390 -20.10 -9.99 -7.68
N MET A 391 -20.28 -11.27 -7.40
CA MET A 391 -19.34 -12.35 -7.75
C MET A 391 -17.94 -12.11 -7.16
N LEU A 392 -17.86 -12.05 -5.82
CA LEU A 392 -16.62 -11.78 -5.08
C LEU A 392 -15.46 -12.70 -5.47
N TRP A 393 -15.74 -13.95 -5.84
CA TRP A 393 -14.73 -14.90 -6.28
C TRP A 393 -14.01 -14.44 -7.56
N LEU A 394 -14.71 -13.76 -8.48
CA LEU A 394 -14.12 -13.25 -9.72
C LEU A 394 -13.12 -12.13 -9.42
N ILE A 395 -13.52 -11.17 -8.59
CA ILE A 395 -12.67 -10.07 -8.09
C ILE A 395 -11.43 -10.63 -7.39
N CYS A 396 -11.60 -11.67 -6.57
CA CYS A 396 -10.48 -12.30 -5.88
C CYS A 396 -9.54 -12.99 -6.90
N CYS A 397 -10.07 -13.75 -7.86
CA CYS A 397 -9.25 -14.40 -8.89
C CYS A 397 -8.44 -13.40 -9.73
N THR A 398 -9.05 -12.28 -10.15
CA THR A 398 -8.37 -11.27 -10.95
C THR A 398 -7.28 -10.53 -10.16
N ALA A 399 -7.53 -10.22 -8.89
CA ALA A 399 -6.54 -9.64 -8.00
C ALA A 399 -5.36 -10.59 -7.75
N PHE A 400 -5.64 -11.85 -7.40
CA PHE A 400 -4.61 -12.85 -7.14
C PHE A 400 -3.83 -13.26 -8.41
N ALA A 401 -4.36 -12.98 -9.60
CA ALA A 401 -3.64 -13.22 -10.86
C ALA A 401 -2.54 -12.17 -11.12
N ILE A 402 -2.52 -11.03 -10.41
CA ILE A 402 -1.55 -9.94 -10.65
C ILE A 402 -0.09 -10.43 -10.53
N PRO A 403 0.35 -11.10 -9.45
CA PRO A 403 1.71 -11.65 -9.35
C PRO A 403 2.08 -12.61 -10.49
N ILE A 404 1.12 -13.44 -10.92
CA ILE A 404 1.33 -14.42 -12.00
C ILE A 404 1.49 -13.70 -13.35
N ARG A 405 0.61 -12.74 -13.65
CA ARG A 405 0.68 -11.91 -14.85
C ARG A 405 1.98 -11.10 -14.89
N TYR A 406 2.39 -10.56 -13.76
CA TYR A 406 3.65 -9.83 -13.64
C TYR A 406 4.86 -10.75 -13.88
N ALA A 407 4.85 -12.00 -13.38
CA ALA A 407 5.94 -12.95 -13.64
C ALA A 407 6.06 -13.33 -15.13
N LEU A 408 4.92 -13.49 -15.81
CA LEU A 408 4.86 -13.80 -17.23
C LEU A 408 5.27 -12.60 -18.09
N HIS A 409 4.72 -11.42 -17.80
CA HIS A 409 4.86 -10.21 -18.61
C HIS A 409 5.16 -8.99 -17.73
N PRO A 410 6.37 -8.90 -17.14
CA PRO A 410 6.76 -7.71 -16.41
C PRO A 410 6.90 -6.52 -17.38
N PRO A 411 6.66 -5.27 -16.90
CA PRO A 411 6.78 -4.08 -17.74
C PRO A 411 8.23 -3.86 -18.17
N THR A 412 8.43 -3.22 -19.32
CA THR A 412 9.75 -2.73 -19.77
C THR A 412 9.86 -1.25 -19.48
N MET A 413 10.99 -0.81 -18.93
CA MET A 413 11.29 0.61 -18.71
C MET A 413 12.55 1.01 -19.48
N PRO A 414 12.62 2.28 -19.96
CA PRO A 414 13.86 2.85 -20.47
C PRO A 414 14.97 2.88 -19.40
N ASP A 415 16.22 3.07 -19.83
CA ASP A 415 17.30 3.31 -18.88
C ASP A 415 17.03 4.59 -18.06
N ARG A 416 17.53 4.63 -16.83
CA ARG A 416 17.33 5.75 -15.91
C ARG A 416 17.71 7.09 -16.54
N GLU A 417 18.82 7.17 -17.27
CA GLU A 417 19.27 8.45 -17.85
C GLU A 417 18.32 8.95 -18.95
N GLU A 418 17.57 8.06 -19.62
CA GLU A 418 16.56 8.46 -20.59
C GLU A 418 15.32 9.08 -19.94
N LEU A 419 15.11 8.83 -18.64
CA LEU A 419 14.01 9.40 -17.85
C LEU A 419 14.31 10.81 -17.34
N LEU A 420 15.56 11.27 -17.48
CA LEU A 420 16.07 12.50 -16.88
C LEU A 420 16.49 13.51 -17.94
N ASP A 421 16.29 14.79 -17.64
CA ASP A 421 16.92 15.92 -18.30
C ASP A 421 18.03 16.45 -17.40
N ARG A 422 19.22 16.70 -17.97
CA ARG A 422 20.33 17.31 -17.22
C ARG A 422 20.41 18.79 -17.51
N ASP A 423 20.42 19.59 -16.47
CA ASP A 423 20.66 21.02 -16.59
C ASP A 423 22.06 21.24 -17.21
N PRO A 424 22.17 21.92 -18.35
CA PRO A 424 23.43 21.99 -19.10
C PRO A 424 24.51 22.80 -18.39
N LYS A 425 24.15 23.64 -17.40
CA LYS A 425 25.09 24.46 -16.63
C LYS A 425 25.56 23.74 -15.37
N THR A 426 24.64 23.11 -14.66
CA THR A 426 24.90 22.53 -13.33
C THR A 426 25.11 21.02 -13.35
N GLY A 427 24.69 20.34 -14.43
CA GLY A 427 24.72 18.88 -14.56
C GLY A 427 23.68 18.15 -13.72
N VAL A 428 22.86 18.88 -12.95
CA VAL A 428 21.81 18.32 -12.09
C VAL A 428 20.75 17.66 -12.96
N ALA A 429 20.42 16.41 -12.61
CA ALA A 429 19.40 15.65 -13.31
C ALA A 429 18.02 15.93 -12.71
N HIS A 430 17.03 16.16 -13.57
CA HIS A 430 15.63 16.35 -13.23
C HIS A 430 14.79 15.35 -14.02
N PRO A 431 13.75 14.74 -13.44
CA PRO A 431 12.84 13.90 -14.22
C PRO A 431 12.14 14.71 -15.31
N LYS A 432 11.98 14.13 -16.49
CA LYS A 432 11.17 14.74 -17.55
C LYS A 432 9.71 14.80 -17.10
N GLU A 433 8.98 15.84 -17.50
CA GLU A 433 7.56 16.03 -17.14
C GLU A 433 6.68 14.81 -17.49
N TYR A 434 6.96 14.17 -18.63
CA TYR A 434 6.28 12.93 -19.03
C TYR A 434 6.40 11.80 -17.98
N TRP A 435 7.53 11.75 -17.27
CA TRP A 435 7.84 10.71 -16.30
C TRP A 435 7.25 10.97 -14.91
N LYS A 436 6.85 12.22 -14.61
CA LYS A 436 6.37 12.66 -13.28
C LYS A 436 4.93 12.25 -12.94
N SER A 437 4.15 11.77 -13.91
CA SER A 437 2.75 11.40 -13.71
C SER A 437 2.45 9.96 -14.11
N GLN A 438 1.37 9.40 -13.57
CA GLN A 438 0.98 8.02 -13.86
C GLN A 438 0.46 7.86 -15.31
N ARG A 439 0.96 6.83 -15.98
CA ARG A 439 0.68 6.53 -17.39
C ARG A 439 -0.18 5.29 -17.58
N TRP A 440 -0.87 5.22 -18.72
CA TRP A 440 -1.86 4.20 -19.03
C TRP A 440 -1.64 3.63 -20.42
N GLY A 441 -1.67 2.30 -20.54
CA GLY A 441 -1.55 1.57 -21.79
C GLY A 441 -2.78 0.69 -22.06
N LYS A 442 -2.75 -0.04 -23.18
CA LYS A 442 -3.89 -0.82 -23.67
C LYS A 442 -4.40 -1.91 -22.71
N SER A 443 -3.52 -2.47 -21.88
CA SER A 443 -3.89 -3.52 -20.91
C SER A 443 -4.86 -3.04 -19.83
N HIS A 444 -5.04 -1.73 -19.68
CA HIS A 444 -6.04 -1.13 -18.80
C HIS A 444 -7.49 -1.53 -19.14
N PHE A 445 -7.79 -1.73 -20.43
CA PHE A 445 -9.13 -2.09 -20.90
C PHE A 445 -9.73 -3.29 -20.15
N TRP A 446 -8.92 -4.30 -19.82
CA TRP A 446 -9.38 -5.50 -19.12
C TRP A 446 -9.91 -5.23 -17.71
N HIS A 447 -9.33 -4.26 -17.00
CA HIS A 447 -9.80 -3.89 -15.66
C HIS A 447 -11.11 -3.12 -15.73
N GLU A 448 -11.25 -2.22 -16.70
CA GLU A 448 -12.51 -1.51 -16.94
C GLU A 448 -13.60 -2.50 -17.37
N PHE A 449 -13.27 -3.46 -18.24
CA PHE A 449 -14.20 -4.49 -18.68
C PHE A 449 -14.73 -5.34 -17.52
N GLU A 450 -13.86 -5.79 -16.61
CA GLU A 450 -14.28 -6.55 -15.43
C GLU A 450 -15.30 -5.76 -14.60
N VAL A 451 -15.02 -4.49 -14.31
CA VAL A 451 -15.92 -3.65 -13.51
C VAL A 451 -17.23 -3.40 -14.21
N LEU A 452 -17.20 -3.06 -15.50
CA LEU A 452 -18.41 -2.87 -16.30
C LEU A 452 -19.25 -4.14 -16.34
N PHE A 453 -18.62 -5.30 -16.49
CA PHE A 453 -19.29 -6.59 -16.43
C PHE A 453 -19.95 -6.83 -15.07
N LEU A 454 -19.23 -6.60 -13.97
CA LEU A 454 -19.75 -6.80 -12.62
C LEU A 454 -20.91 -5.84 -12.30
N VAL A 455 -20.83 -4.59 -12.73
CA VAL A 455 -21.92 -3.60 -12.58
C VAL A 455 -23.13 -4.01 -13.42
N ALA A 456 -22.93 -4.35 -14.71
CA ALA A 456 -24.01 -4.81 -15.58
C ALA A 456 -24.68 -6.08 -15.02
N TYR A 457 -23.88 -7.02 -14.51
CA TYR A 457 -24.38 -8.22 -13.85
C TYR A 457 -25.21 -7.88 -12.60
N ALA A 458 -24.71 -7.00 -11.73
CA ALA A 458 -25.42 -6.61 -10.52
C ALA A 458 -26.74 -5.89 -10.84
N ILE A 459 -26.77 -5.04 -11.87
CA ILE A 459 -28.00 -4.39 -12.38
C ILE A 459 -28.98 -5.45 -12.90
N PHE A 460 -28.50 -6.39 -13.73
CA PHE A 460 -29.34 -7.44 -14.30
C PHE A 460 -30.02 -8.27 -13.21
N ILE A 461 -29.25 -8.74 -12.22
CA ILE A 461 -29.76 -9.50 -11.09
C ILE A 461 -30.72 -8.66 -10.24
N PHE A 462 -30.41 -7.38 -9.99
CA PHE A 462 -31.31 -6.46 -9.29
C PHE A 462 -32.67 -6.35 -9.99
N VAL A 463 -32.68 -6.13 -11.31
CA VAL A 463 -33.91 -6.02 -12.11
C VAL A 463 -34.72 -7.33 -12.08
N ILE A 464 -34.06 -8.49 -12.15
CA ILE A 464 -34.72 -9.79 -12.05
C ILE A 464 -35.52 -9.93 -10.75
N THR A 465 -35.05 -9.35 -9.64
CA THR A 465 -35.79 -9.42 -8.35
C THR A 465 -37.16 -8.75 -8.36
N PHE A 466 -37.49 -7.96 -9.39
CA PHE A 466 -38.81 -7.32 -9.56
C PHE A 466 -39.69 -8.02 -10.59
N ILE A 467 -39.11 -8.83 -11.47
CA ILE A 467 -39.81 -9.50 -12.58
C ILE A 467 -40.34 -10.87 -12.15
N ILE A 468 -39.58 -11.59 -11.30
CA ILE A 468 -40.00 -12.91 -10.79
C ILE A 468 -41.02 -12.71 -9.67
N LYS A 469 -42.32 -12.76 -10.01
CA LYS A 469 -43.42 -12.86 -9.04
C LYS A 469 -43.32 -14.15 -8.24
N ASP A 470 -43.82 -14.14 -7.00
CA ASP A 470 -44.03 -15.37 -6.24
C ASP A 470 -44.91 -16.30 -7.07
N SER A 471 -44.32 -17.40 -7.55
CA SER A 471 -45.11 -18.57 -7.86
C SER A 471 -45.83 -18.93 -6.57
N GLN A 472 -47.15 -18.80 -6.55
CA GLN A 472 -47.99 -19.17 -5.42
C GLN A 472 -47.56 -20.55 -4.93
N LEU A 473 -46.96 -20.59 -3.75
CA LEU A 473 -46.87 -21.79 -2.92
C LEU A 473 -48.14 -21.81 -2.08
N GLU A 474 -49.28 -21.93 -2.75
CA GLU A 474 -50.48 -22.53 -2.19
C GLU A 474 -50.57 -23.90 -2.86
N ASP A 475 -49.99 -24.90 -2.19
CA ASP A 475 -50.48 -26.28 -2.09
C ASP A 475 -49.64 -27.06 -1.06
#